data_AF-A0A7V7PQ12-F1
#
_entry.id   AF-A0A7V7PQ12-F1
#
_cell.length_a   1.000
_cell.length_b   1.000
_cell.length_c   1.000
_cell.angle_alpha   90.00
_cell.angle_beta   90.00
_cell.angle_gamma   90.00
#
_symmetry.space_group_name_H-M   'P 1'
#
loop_
_entity.id
_entity.type
_entity.pdbx_description
1 polymer ?
#
loop_
_entity_poly.entity_id
_entity_poly.type
_entity_poly.pdbx_seq_one_letter_code
_entity_poly.pdbx_strand_id
1 'polypeptide(L)'
;MINRSTIMTAAWASYRKVAIAARYDRFCRRLFSRVLRQAWINAKADAARQRRAAAVIAVPVTSAEPTAFHTAMDALKYLPAHMSFERAAAAVRTRFALHA
;
A
#
# COMPACT_ATOMS: atom_id res chain seq x y z
N MET A 1 3.25 -12.49 17.86
CA MET A 1 3.81 -13.84 18.12
C MET A 1 3.51 -14.73 16.92
N ILE A 2 4.41 -15.65 16.55
CA ILE A 2 4.16 -16.58 15.46
C ILE A 2 3.16 -17.63 15.96
N ASN A 3 1.98 -17.70 15.34
CA ASN A 3 0.95 -18.66 15.75
C ASN A 3 1.28 -20.06 15.20
N ARG A 4 1.54 -21.01 16.10
CA ARG A 4 1.96 -22.37 15.73
C ARG A 4 0.84 -23.17 15.08
N SER A 5 -0.41 -22.95 15.49
CA SER A 5 -1.55 -23.71 14.94
C SER A 5 -1.78 -23.36 13.47
N THR A 6 -1.71 -22.07 13.11
CA THR A 6 -1.88 -21.62 11.73
C THR A 6 -0.77 -22.14 10.81
N ILE A 7 0.47 -22.23 11.31
CA ILE A 7 1.56 -22.85 10.55
C ILE A 7 1.29 -24.32 10.29
N MET A 8 0.82 -25.07 11.29
CA MET A 8 0.49 -26.49 11.12
C MET A 8 -0.66 -26.68 10.13
N THR A 9 -1.71 -25.87 10.19
CA THR A 9 -2.82 -25.91 9.22
C THR A 9 -2.35 -25.60 7.80
N ALA A 10 -1.51 -24.57 7.62
CA ALA A 10 -0.94 -24.21 6.32
C ALA A 10 0.00 -25.30 5.78
N ALA A 11 0.84 -25.88 6.64
CA ALA A 11 1.73 -26.96 6.28
C ALA A 11 0.94 -28.21 5.85
N TRP A 12 -0.13 -28.55 6.56
CA TRP A 12 -1.01 -29.67 6.21
C TRP A 12 -1.72 -29.44 4.87
N ALA A 13 -2.26 -28.24 4.63
CA ALA A 13 -2.90 -27.89 3.37
C ALA A 13 -1.93 -27.99 2.18
N SER A 14 -0.71 -27.45 2.32
CA SER A 14 0.33 -27.55 1.30
C SER A 14 0.79 -28.99 1.08
N TYR A 15 0.95 -29.77 2.16
CA TYR A 15 1.29 -31.18 2.07
C TYR A 15 0.25 -31.95 1.26
N ARG A 16 -1.05 -31.74 1.50
CA ARG A 16 -2.11 -32.41 0.74
C ARG A 16 -2.04 -32.10 -0.76
N LYS A 17 -1.79 -30.84 -1.14
CA LYS A 17 -1.63 -30.46 -2.55
C LYS A 17 -0.47 -31.19 -3.22
N VAL A 18 0.69 -31.21 -2.55
CA VAL A 18 1.90 -31.88 -3.08
C VAL A 18 1.74 -33.40 -3.09
N ALA A 19 1.15 -33.98 -2.04
CA ALA A 19 0.91 -35.41 -1.93
C ALA A 19 -0.04 -35.92 -3.02
N ILE A 20 -1.10 -35.18 -3.32
CA ILE A 20 -2.03 -35.48 -4.43
C ILE A 20 -1.30 -35.41 -5.77
N ALA A 21 -0.54 -34.33 -6.02
CA ALA A 21 0.18 -34.15 -7.28
C ALA A 21 1.24 -35.24 -7.51
N ALA A 22 1.93 -35.68 -6.46
CA ALA A 22 2.95 -36.72 -6.52
C ALA A 22 2.41 -38.14 -6.30
N ARG A 23 1.08 -38.33 -6.27
CA ARG A 23 0.40 -39.63 -6.11
C ARG A 23 0.87 -40.44 -4.89
N TYR A 24 1.07 -39.77 -3.76
CA TYR A 24 1.33 -40.47 -2.50
C TYR A 24 0.03 -41.06 -1.94
N ASP A 25 -0.11 -42.39 -1.96
CA ASP A 25 -1.26 -43.10 -1.39
C ASP A 25 -1.30 -43.09 0.14
N ARG A 26 -0.15 -42.86 0.79
CA ARG A 26 -0.02 -42.88 2.25
C ARG A 26 0.71 -41.65 2.76
N PHE A 27 0.51 -41.36 4.04
CA PHE A 27 1.20 -40.27 4.71
C PHE A 27 2.73 -40.46 4.70
N CYS A 28 3.44 -39.52 4.09
CA CYS A 28 4.89 -39.51 4.01
C CYS A 28 5.48 -38.51 5.02
N ARG A 29 6.01 -39.03 6.13
CA ARG A 29 6.65 -38.24 7.20
C ARG A 29 7.78 -37.34 6.69
N ARG A 30 8.61 -37.84 5.76
CA ARG A 30 9.76 -37.09 5.20
C ARG A 30 9.31 -35.92 4.33
N LEU A 31 8.24 -36.10 3.56
CA LEU A 31 7.68 -35.02 2.74
C LEU A 31 7.00 -33.97 3.63
N PHE A 32 6.20 -34.43 4.60
CA PHE A 32 5.54 -33.53 5.54
C PHE A 32 6.54 -32.69 6.35
N SER A 33 7.64 -33.29 6.83
CA SER A 33 8.66 -32.53 7.57
C SER A 33 9.35 -31.46 6.73
N ARG A 34 9.57 -31.70 5.43
CA ARG A 34 10.08 -30.69 4.48
C ARG A 34 9.07 -29.55 4.29
N VAL A 35 7.81 -29.87 4.06
CA VAL A 35 6.74 -28.87 3.90
C VAL A 35 6.56 -28.04 5.18
N LEU A 36 6.59 -28.69 6.35
CA LEU A 36 6.49 -28.01 7.64
C LEU A 36 7.68 -27.06 7.88
N ARG A 37 8.90 -27.49 7.56
CA ARG A 37 10.09 -26.63 7.64
C ARG A 37 9.94 -25.41 6.72
N GLN A 38 9.46 -25.59 5.49
CA GLN A 38 9.23 -24.48 4.58
C GLN A 38 8.15 -23.51 5.09
N ALA A 39 7.03 -24.04 5.59
CA ALA A 39 5.96 -23.23 6.18
C ALA A 39 6.46 -22.39 7.37
N TRP A 40 7.34 -22.97 8.20
CA TRP A 40 7.97 -22.26 9.31
C TRP A 40 8.88 -21.11 8.85
N ILE A 41 9.71 -21.35 7.83
CA ILE A 41 10.57 -20.32 7.23
C ILE A 41 9.73 -19.17 6.66
N ASN A 42 8.69 -19.49 5.90
CA ASN A 42 7.79 -18.49 5.31
C ASN A 42 7.09 -17.67 6.40
N ALA A 43 6.55 -18.30 7.44
CA ALA A 43 5.90 -17.60 8.54
C ALA A 43 6.86 -16.66 9.29
N LYS A 44 8.14 -17.04 9.44
CA LYS A 44 9.17 -16.17 10.02
C LYS A 44 9.47 -14.97 9.11
N ALA A 45 9.54 -15.19 7.80
CA ALA A 45 9.75 -14.12 6.82
C ALA A 45 8.55 -13.14 6.77
N ASP A 46 7.32 -13.65 6.84
CA ASP A 46 6.11 -12.85 6.84
C ASP A 46 5.97 -12.04 8.14
N ALA A 47 6.29 -12.63 9.29
CA ALA A 47 6.35 -11.89 10.55
C ALA A 47 7.40 -10.75 10.50
N ALA A 48 8.53 -10.96 9.83
CA ALA A 48 9.53 -9.91 9.61
C ALA A 48 9.04 -8.83 8.64
N ARG A 49 8.33 -9.22 7.57
CA ARG A 49 7.70 -8.27 6.63
C ARG A 49 6.62 -7.43 7.31
N GLN A 50 5.75 -8.03 8.11
CA GLN A 50 4.72 -7.33 8.87
C GLN A 50 5.33 -6.33 9.86
N ARG A 51 6.42 -6.69 10.55
CA ARG A 51 7.16 -5.75 11.41
C ARG A 51 7.73 -4.56 10.64
N ARG A 52 8.27 -4.79 9.44
CA ARG A 52 8.74 -3.70 8.57
C ARG A 52 7.58 -2.83 8.08
N ALA A 53 6.47 -3.43 7.65
CA ALA A 53 5.30 -2.70 7.21
C ALA A 53 4.66 -1.87 8.34
N ALA A 54 4.64 -2.39 9.57
CA ALA A 54 4.19 -1.64 10.74
C ALA A 54 5.18 -0.51 11.15
N ALA A 55 6.47 -0.68 10.87
CA ALA A 55 7.49 0.36 11.06
C ALA A 55 7.48 1.43 9.96
N VAL A 56 6.99 1.10 8.76
CA VAL A 56 6.60 2.09 7.74
C VAL A 56 5.25 2.67 8.17
N ILE A 57 5.31 3.45 9.25
CA ILE A 57 4.28 4.42 9.58
C ILE A 57 4.13 5.28 8.33
N ALA A 58 2.94 5.26 7.73
CA ALA A 58 2.58 6.09 6.60
C ALA A 58 3.02 7.52 6.93
N VAL A 59 4.04 8.02 6.22
CA VAL A 59 4.30 9.45 6.17
C VAL A 59 2.98 10.03 5.67
N PRO A 60 2.22 10.77 6.48
CA PRO A 60 1.08 11.47 5.93
C PRO A 60 1.69 12.41 4.90
N VAL A 61 1.45 12.12 3.63
CA VAL A 61 1.62 13.12 2.59
C VAL A 61 0.56 14.17 2.93
N THR A 62 0.92 15.10 3.81
CA THR A 62 0.16 16.31 4.01
C THR A 62 0.10 16.93 2.63
N SER A 63 -1.06 16.83 1.96
CA SER A 63 -1.29 17.65 0.78
C SER A 63 -1.01 19.07 1.23
N ALA A 64 0.03 19.69 0.69
CA ALA A 64 0.23 21.11 0.88
C ALA A 64 -1.11 21.76 0.51
N GLU A 65 -1.78 22.36 1.49
CA GLU A 65 -3.04 23.05 1.22
C GLU A 65 -2.76 24.03 0.07
N PRO A 66 -3.55 24.00 -1.02
CA PRO A 66 -3.32 24.92 -2.11
C PRO A 66 -3.37 26.32 -1.52
N THR A 67 -2.28 27.07 -1.68
CA THR A 67 -2.22 28.44 -1.15
C THR A 67 -3.37 29.24 -1.76
N ALA A 68 -3.88 30.24 -1.03
CA ALA A 68 -5.00 31.07 -1.50
C ALA A 68 -4.79 31.62 -2.92
N PHE A 69 -3.54 31.83 -3.33
CA PHE A 69 -3.16 32.18 -4.70
C PHE A 69 -3.48 31.07 -5.72
N HIS A 70 -3.12 29.81 -5.44
CA HIS A 70 -3.41 28.68 -6.32
C HIS A 70 -4.91 28.48 -6.51
N THR A 71 -5.70 28.56 -5.43
CA THR A 71 -7.17 28.48 -5.52
C THR A 71 -7.76 29.62 -6.35
N ALA A 72 -7.25 30.84 -6.20
CA ALA A 72 -7.70 31.99 -6.97
C ALA A 72 -7.35 31.87 -8.47
N MET A 73 -6.18 31.32 -8.79
CA MET A 73 -5.78 31.04 -10.18
C MET A 73 -6.60 29.89 -10.79
N ASP A 74 -6.93 28.86 -10.02
CA ASP A 74 -7.77 27.76 -10.49
C ASP A 74 -9.22 28.17 -10.77
N ALA A 75 -9.77 29.10 -9.97
CA ALA A 75 -11.11 29.65 -10.21
C ALA A 75 -11.25 30.34 -11.58
N LEU A 76 -10.13 30.81 -12.17
CA LEU A 76 -10.12 31.42 -13.49
C LEU A 76 -10.46 30.44 -14.62
N LYS A 77 -10.39 29.13 -14.38
CA LYS A 77 -10.82 28.10 -15.36
C LYS A 77 -12.31 28.17 -15.67
N TYR A 78 -13.11 28.75 -14.78
CA TYR A 78 -14.56 28.86 -14.91
C TYR A 78 -15.00 30.30 -15.20
N LEU A 79 -14.15 31.09 -15.84
CA LEU A 79 -14.47 32.49 -16.16
C LEU A 79 -15.68 32.58 -17.11
N PRO A 80 -16.58 33.56 -16.91
CA PRO A 80 -17.64 33.85 -17.88
C PRO A 80 -17.08 34.23 -19.25
N ALA A 81 -17.78 33.84 -20.32
CA ALA A 81 -17.30 34.00 -21.70
C ALA A 81 -16.99 35.45 -22.14
N HIS A 82 -17.51 36.45 -21.44
CA HIS A 82 -17.27 37.87 -21.72
C HIS A 82 -16.06 38.45 -20.98
N MET A 83 -15.42 37.69 -20.09
CA MET A 83 -14.21 38.11 -19.38
C MET A 83 -12.97 37.47 -19.99
N SER A 84 -11.89 38.26 -20.10
CA SER A 84 -10.61 37.74 -20.58
C SER A 84 -9.78 37.15 -19.44
N PHE A 85 -9.28 35.94 -19.66
CA PHE A 85 -8.42 35.22 -18.72
C PHE A 85 -7.19 36.03 -18.33
N GLU A 86 -6.54 36.71 -19.29
CA GLU A 86 -5.32 37.48 -19.03
C GLU A 86 -5.54 38.66 -18.07
N ARG A 87 -6.66 39.37 -18.20
CA ARG A 87 -6.99 40.49 -17.29
C ARG A 87 -7.29 39.98 -15.89
N ALA A 88 -8.06 38.90 -15.77
CA ALA A 88 -8.40 38.31 -14.49
C ALA A 88 -7.17 37.70 -13.78
N ALA A 89 -6.28 37.04 -14.53
CA ALA A 89 -5.02 36.52 -14.00
C ALA A 89 -4.07 37.63 -13.53
N ALA A 90 -3.99 38.75 -14.28
CA ALA A 90 -3.21 39.91 -13.86
C ALA A 90 -3.72 40.50 -12.54
N ALA A 91 -5.05 40.64 -12.39
CA ALA A 91 -5.67 41.15 -11.17
C ALA A 91 -5.45 40.24 -9.95
N VAL A 92 -5.48 38.91 -10.14
CA VAL A 92 -5.16 37.96 -9.07
C VAL A 92 -3.70 38.10 -8.65
N ARG A 93 -2.77 38.16 -9.61
CA ARG A 93 -1.33 38.32 -9.31
C ARG A 93 -1.02 39.62 -8.58
N THR A 94 -1.59 40.75 -9.00
CA THR A 94 -1.35 42.04 -8.32
C THR A 94 -1.92 42.04 -6.91
N ARG A 95 -3.12 41.48 -6.70
CA ARG A 95 -3.72 41.36 -5.37
C ARG A 95 -2.84 40.59 -4.40
N PHE A 96 -2.29 39.45 -4.82
CA PHE A 96 -1.43 38.64 -3.94
C PHE A 96 0.00 39.17 -3.81
N ALA A 97 0.49 39.95 -4.79
CA ALA A 97 1.78 40.64 -4.69
C ALA A 97 1.79 41.77 -3.65
N LEU A 98 0.62 42.35 -3.33
CA LEU A 98 0.46 43.38 -2.30
C LEU A 98 0.39 42.81 -0.87
N HIS A 99 0.27 41.50 -0.72
CA HIS A 99 0.12 40.79 0.56
C HIS A 99 1.28 39.85 0.89
N ALA A 100 2.35 39.88 0.09
CA ALA A 100 3.61 39.17 0.32
C ALA A 100 4.62 40.06 1.04
#